data_AF-A0AB73M120-F1
#
_entry.id   AF-A0AB73M120-F1
#
_cell.length_a   1.000
_cell.length_b   1.000
_cell.length_c   1.000
_cell.angle_alpha   90.00
_cell.angle_beta   90.00
_cell.angle_gamma   90.00
#
_symmetry.space_group_name_H-M   'P 1'
#
loop_
_entity.id
_entity.type
_entity.pdbx_description
1 polymer ?
#
loop_
_entity_poly.entity_id
_entity_poly.type
_entity_poly.pdbx_seq_one_letter_code
_entity_poly.pdbx_strand_id
1 'polypeptide(L)' 'MSATETLRPILAKYIVEPDSLQAAFDEPTTELFSLGLDSMGSFALLDDLAAEGAVIEFTELVENPTVEFIVSRLG' A
#
# COMPACT_ATOMS: atom_id res chain seq x y z
N MET A 1 4.80 17.02 -0.85
CA MET A 1 3.82 16.09 -0.27
C MET A 1 4.61 14.98 0.38
N SER A 2 4.20 14.52 1.56
CA SER A 2 4.82 13.36 2.20
C SER A 2 4.40 12.08 1.47
N ALA A 3 5.26 11.06 1.47
CA ALA A 3 4.96 9.76 0.86
C ALA A 3 3.63 9.15 1.35
N THR A 4 3.30 9.36 2.63
CA THR A 4 2.04 8.93 3.24
C THR A 4 0.81 9.65 2.65
N GLU A 5 0.92 10.96 2.37
CA GLU A 5 -0.15 11.74 1.72
C GLU A 5 -0.38 11.30 0.28
N THR A 6 0.67 10.86 -0.42
CA THR A 6 0.56 10.26 -1.77
C THR A 6 -0.04 8.85 -1.71
N LEU A 7 0.40 8.02 -0.76
CA LEU A 7 0.00 6.62 -0.68
C LEU A 7 -1.47 6.42 -0.27
N ARG A 8 -1.98 7.23 0.67
CA ARG A 8 -3.34 7.08 1.19
C ARG A 8 -4.44 7.06 0.13
N PRO A 9 -4.52 8.02 -0.82
CA PRO A 9 -5.53 7.97 -1.87
C PRO A 9 -5.36 6.80 -2.85
N ILE A 10 -4.15 6.26 -2.99
CA ILE A 10 -3.89 5.07 -3.82
C ILE A 10 -4.41 3.82 -3.13
N LEU A 11 -4.02 3.59 -1.86
CA LEU A 11 -4.48 2.45 -1.07
C LEU A 11 -6.00 2.43 -0.89
N ALA A 12 -6.65 3.58 -0.79
CA ALA A 12 -8.11 3.69 -0.69
C ALA A 12 -8.87 3.09 -1.88
N LYS A 13 -8.23 2.88 -3.04
CA LYS A 13 -8.84 2.20 -4.20
C LYS A 13 -8.94 0.69 -4.00
N TYR A 14 -8.08 0.12 -3.16
CA TYR A 14 -7.90 -1.32 -3.00
C TYR A 14 -8.33 -1.83 -1.62
N ILE A 15 -8.24 -0.98 -0.59
CA ILE A 15 -8.79 -1.24 0.74
C ILE A 15 -10.05 -0.39 0.89
N VAL A 16 -11.20 -0.98 0.57
CA VAL A 16 -12.50 -0.28 0.48
C VAL A 16 -13.08 0.01 1.87
N GLU A 17 -12.78 -0.83 2.86
CA GLU A 17 -13.24 -0.65 4.23
C GLU A 17 -12.50 0.51 4.91
N PRO A 18 -13.20 1.58 5.33
CA PRO A 18 -12.55 2.77 5.90
C PRO A 18 -11.77 2.48 7.18
N ASP A 19 -12.29 1.58 8.02
CA ASP A 19 -11.64 1.19 9.28
C ASP A 19 -10.34 0.42 9.01
N SER A 20 -10.35 -0.48 8.01
CA SER A 20 -9.18 -1.24 7.58
C SER A 20 -8.11 -0.34 6.94
N LEU A 21 -8.53 0.64 6.12
CA LEU A 21 -7.63 1.66 5.60
C LEU A 21 -7.03 2.49 6.73
N GLN A 22 -7.82 2.94 7.70
CA GLN A 22 -7.34 3.72 8.82
C GLN A 22 -6.35 2.91 9.67
N ALA A 23 -6.64 1.64 9.95
CA ALA A 23 -5.76 0.73 10.68
C ALA A 23 -4.40 0.57 10.00
N ALA A 24 -4.35 0.50 8.65
CA ALA A 24 -3.09 0.41 7.90
C ALA A 24 -2.16 1.61 8.15
N PHE A 25 -2.71 2.79 8.42
CA PHE A 25 -1.92 4.01 8.68
C PHE A 25 -1.67 4.27 10.17
N ASP A 26 -2.57 3.83 11.05
CA ASP A 26 -2.38 3.91 12.50
C ASP A 26 -1.34 2.89 13.01
N GLU A 27 -1.30 1.71 12.39
CA GLU A 27 -0.31 0.66 12.64
C GLU A 27 0.40 0.28 11.32
N PRO A 28 1.41 1.06 10.87
CA PRO A 28 2.04 0.93 9.55
C PRO A 28 2.73 -0.39 9.25
N THR A 29 2.94 -1.23 10.28
CA THR A 29 3.53 -2.58 10.18
C THR A 29 2.48 -3.68 9.97
N THR A 30 1.19 -3.33 9.97
CA THR A 30 0.10 -4.28 9.75
C THR A 30 0.10 -4.78 8.31
N GLU A 31 -0.13 -6.09 8.15
CA GLU A 31 -0.20 -6.70 6.83
C GLU A 31 -1.46 -6.26 6.07
N LEU A 32 -1.27 -5.62 4.91
CA LEU A 32 -2.34 -5.11 4.06
C LEU A 32 -3.28 -6.21 3.55
N PHE A 33 -2.79 -7.44 3.37
CA PHE A 33 -3.62 -8.58 2.99
C PHE A 33 -4.66 -8.92 4.07
N SER A 34 -4.32 -8.73 5.34
CA SER A 34 -5.26 -8.93 6.45
C SER A 34 -6.33 -7.83 6.51
N LEU A 35 -6.06 -6.68 5.88
CA LEU A 35 -6.93 -5.50 5.83
C LEU A 35 -7.78 -5.44 4.55
N GLY A 36 -7.77 -6.50 3.74
CA GLY A 36 -8.63 -6.62 2.56
C GLY A 36 -7.96 -6.33 1.22
N LEU A 37 -6.64 -6.09 1.19
CA LEU A 37 -5.90 -6.11 -0.07
C LEU A 37 -5.88 -7.53 -0.63
N ASP A 38 -6.32 -7.72 -1.88
CA ASP A 38 -6.29 -9.00 -2.57
C ASP A 38 -5.16 -9.06 -3.61
N SER A 39 -4.95 -10.22 -4.23
CA SER A 39 -3.91 -10.40 -5.25
C SER A 39 -4.12 -9.50 -6.47
N MET A 40 -5.36 -9.22 -6.86
CA MET A 40 -5.66 -8.44 -8.06
C MET A 40 -5.43 -6.94 -7.82
N GLY A 41 -5.89 -6.44 -6.67
CA GLY A 41 -5.64 -5.10 -6.17
C GLY A 41 -4.17 -4.87 -5.88
N SER A 42 -3.41 -5.91 -5.49
CA SER A 42 -1.96 -5.81 -5.34
C SER A 42 -1.25 -5.50 -6.65
N PHE A 43 -1.58 -6.19 -7.74
CA PHE A 43 -0.98 -5.88 -9.05
C PHE A 43 -1.34 -4.46 -9.52
N ALA A 44 -2.61 -4.08 -9.39
CA ALA A 44 -3.04 -2.73 -9.75
C ALA A 44 -2.39 -1.65 -8.86
N LEU A 45 -2.20 -1.93 -7.57
CA LEU A 45 -1.48 -1.06 -6.64
C LEU A 45 -0.04 -0.86 -7.09
N LEU A 46 0.66 -1.91 -7.51
CA LEU A 46 2.03 -1.80 -8.02
C LEU A 46 2.11 -0.92 -9.27
N ASP A 47 1.15 -1.02 -10.19
CA ASP A 47 1.06 -0.16 -11.37
C ASP A 47 0.86 1.31 -10.97
N ASP A 48 -0.03 1.59 -10.03
CA ASP A 48 -0.27 2.94 -9.50
C ASP A 48 0.96 3.51 -8.77
N LEU A 49 1.66 2.69 -7.98
CA LEU A 49 2.88 3.09 -7.27
C LEU A 49 4.04 3.39 -8.25
N ALA A 50 4.16 2.60 -9.32
CA ALA A 50 5.15 2.84 -10.37
C ALA A 50 4.89 4.18 -11.08
N ALA A 51 3.62 4.60 -11.24
CA ALA A 51 3.27 5.90 -11.80
C ALA A 51 3.71 7.07 -10.89
N GLU A 52 3.77 6.85 -9.57
CA GLU A 52 4.32 7.80 -8.58
C GLU A 52 5.85 7.70 -8.44
N GLY A 53 6.51 6.80 -9.19
CA GLY A 53 7.96 6.61 -9.18
C GLY A 53 8.47 5.53 -8.23
N ALA A 54 7.59 4.84 -7.50
CA ALA A 54 7.96 3.71 -6.64
C ALA A 54 7.82 2.38 -7.39
N VAL A 55 8.94 1.88 -7.92
CA VAL A 55 9.00 0.55 -8.54
C VAL A 55 9.22 -0.49 -7.45
N ILE A 56 8.21 -1.31 -7.21
CA ILE A 56 8.20 -2.40 -6.23
C ILE A 56 7.88 -3.70 -6.96
N GLU A 57 8.67 -4.74 -6.73
CA GLU A 57 8.36 -6.07 -7.25
C GLU A 57 7.27 -6.73 -6.40
N PHE A 58 6.40 -7.52 -7.04
CA PHE A 58 5.33 -8.22 -6.33
C PHE A 58 5.86 -9.13 -5.21
N THR A 59 7.03 -9.75 -5.40
CA THR A 59 7.68 -10.56 -4.36
C THR A 59 8.07 -9.73 -3.14
N GLU A 60 8.56 -8.51 -3.34
CA GLU A 60 8.92 -7.62 -2.23
C GLU A 60 7.68 -7.17 -1.44
N LEU A 61 6.58 -6.88 -2.14
CA LEU A 61 5.30 -6.56 -1.53
C LEU A 61 4.75 -7.75 -0.72
N VAL A 62 4.84 -8.97 -1.25
CA VAL A 62 4.39 -10.18 -0.53
C VAL A 62 5.24 -10.44 0.71
N GLU A 63 6.54 -10.18 0.64
CA GLU A 63 7.45 -10.31 1.80
C GLU A 63 7.20 -9.24 2.87
N ASN A 64 6.82 -8.02 2.46
CA ASN A 64 6.61 -6.88 3.35
C ASN A 64 5.32 -6.12 2.96
N PRO A 65 4.13 -6.69 3.20
CA PRO A 65 2.87 -6.11 2.74
C PRO A 65 2.41 -5.00 3.68
N THR A 66 3.22 -3.96 3.90
CA THR A 66 2.97 -2.96 4.94
C THR A 66 3.05 -1.54 4.38
N VAL A 67 2.34 -0.60 5.01
CA VAL A 67 2.41 0.83 4.67
C VAL A 67 3.82 1.35 4.87
N GLU A 68 4.49 0.95 5.95
CA GLU A 68 5.87 1.32 6.24
C GLU A 68 6.81 0.97 5.07
N PHE A 69 6.70 -0.26 4.55
CA PHE A 69 7.51 -0.70 3.43
C PHE A 69 7.25 0.13 2.17
N ILE A 70 5.99 0.35 1.80
CA ILE A 70 5.64 1.10 0.59
C ILE A 70 6.10 2.56 0.71
N VAL A 71 5.91 3.18 1.87
CA VAL A 71 6.38 4.55 2.16
C VAL A 71 7.89 4.65 2.01
N SER A 72 8.65 3.63 2.43
CA SER A 72 10.11 3.62 2.28
C SER A 72 10.59 3.61 0.81
N ARG A 73 9.71 3.22 -0.13
CA ARG A 73 9.96 3.16 -1.58
C ARG A 73 9.49 4.39 -2.34
N LEU A 74 8.57 5.17 -1.76
CA LEU A 74 8.07 6.44 -2.30
C LEU A 74 8.97 7.64 -1.94
N GLY A 75 10.13 7.40 -1.30
CA GLY A 75 11.07 8.41 -0.79
C GLY A 75 12.05 8.95 -1.83
#